data_AF-A0A9N9JB54-F1
#
_entry.id   AF-A0A9N9JB54-F1
#
_cell.length_a   1.000
_cell.length_b   1.000
_cell.length_c   1.000
_cell.angle_alpha   90.00
_cell.angle_beta   90.00
_cell.angle_gamma   90.00
#
_symmetry.space_group_name_H-M   'P 1'
#
loop_
_entity.id
_entity.type
_entity.pdbx_description
1 polymer ?
#
loop_
_entity_poly.entity_id
_entity_poly.type
_entity_poly.pdbx_seq_one_letter_code
_entity_poly.pdbx_strand_id
1 'polypeptide(L)'
;VINNAWGPVMLPYDIHGTRTSAVYPVTNTFYVSPEQHSRILRSCMSKPKPDTPEDQLPITYRLICRKSNCMNHENMCDWPDESIHVFEVLINSTSVKLHRKRSYYDRDNYEHYEGNDSSVEVSNLIVAGVNKVGIKQCSCDGCYKKLNDHVLSIEVQLRETRDVILYWARSQLISEAVGKALVRQLTNVQTYSGDDELIVTSNLTIDLRCPYTFTRIKEPARGLNCRHLSCFELCNFVDA
;
A
#
# COMPACT_ATOMS: atom_id res chain seq x y z
N VAL A 1 1.71 7.67 7.73
CA VAL A 1 1.97 6.70 8.82
C VAL A 1 2.20 7.51 10.09
N ILE A 2 1.35 7.37 11.11
CA ILE A 2 1.44 8.22 12.31
C ILE A 2 2.42 7.65 13.34
N ASN A 3 2.52 6.33 13.40
CA ASN A 3 3.39 5.63 14.33
C ASN A 3 3.76 4.24 13.78
N ASN A 4 4.98 3.80 14.08
CA ASN A 4 5.52 2.51 13.69
C ASN A 4 6.05 1.78 14.92
N ALA A 5 5.53 0.58 15.17
CA ALA A 5 6.20 -0.37 16.05
C ALA A 5 7.13 -1.23 15.18
N TRP A 6 8.44 -1.04 15.34
CA TRP A 6 9.48 -1.76 14.59
C TRP A 6 9.82 -3.09 15.24
N GLY A 7 10.11 -4.07 14.40
CA GLY A 7 10.86 -5.26 14.78
C GLY A 7 11.31 -6.00 13.52
N PRO A 8 12.54 -6.52 13.43
CA PRO A 8 12.88 -7.45 12.36
C PRO A 8 12.00 -8.72 12.45
N VAL A 9 11.71 -9.38 11.32
CA VAL A 9 11.12 -10.75 11.32
C VAL A 9 11.98 -11.69 12.16
N MET A 10 13.29 -11.41 12.18
CA MET A 10 14.31 -12.12 12.91
C MET A 10 14.90 -11.23 14.01
N LEU A 11 14.66 -11.56 15.28
CA LEU A 11 15.62 -11.14 16.32
C LEU A 11 16.99 -11.75 15.97
N PRO A 12 18.12 -11.04 16.22
CA PRO A 12 19.44 -11.59 15.98
C PRO A 12 19.55 -12.95 16.66
N TYR A 13 19.93 -13.97 15.87
CA TYR A 13 20.19 -15.32 16.37
C TYR A 13 21.17 -15.24 17.55
N ASP A 14 20.82 -15.86 18.67
CA ASP A 14 21.82 -16.28 19.65
C ASP A 14 22.73 -17.32 18.96
N ILE A 15 24.01 -16.98 18.82
CA ILE A 15 25.05 -17.73 18.09
C ILE A 15 25.42 -19.05 18.82
N HIS A 16 24.64 -19.47 19.82
CA HIS A 16 24.99 -20.58 20.69
C HIS A 16 23.83 -21.58 20.84
N GLY A 17 23.89 -22.65 20.04
CA GLY A 17 23.51 -23.97 20.56
C GLY A 17 22.40 -24.70 19.81
N THR A 18 22.81 -25.80 19.17
CA THR A 18 22.03 -27.03 18.90
C THR A 18 20.76 -26.94 18.05
N ARG A 19 20.94 -27.41 16.81
CA ARG A 19 19.90 -27.82 15.86
C ARG A 19 18.84 -28.71 16.52
N THR A 20 17.65 -28.17 16.68
CA THR A 20 16.42 -28.95 16.84
C THR A 20 15.40 -28.41 15.84
N SER A 21 14.72 -29.31 15.13
CA SER A 21 13.69 -29.06 14.10
C SER A 21 12.40 -28.43 14.66
N ALA A 22 12.50 -27.70 15.76
CA ALA A 22 11.37 -27.16 16.49
C ALA A 22 10.97 -25.80 15.90
N VAL A 23 9.69 -25.71 15.51
CA VAL A 23 9.02 -24.46 15.13
C VAL A 23 8.71 -23.70 16.42
N TYR A 24 9.58 -22.77 16.82
CA TYR A 24 9.30 -21.88 17.94
C TYR A 24 8.72 -20.56 17.43
N PRO A 25 7.57 -20.09 17.97
CA PRO A 25 7.04 -18.78 17.60
C PRO A 25 7.94 -17.67 18.16
N VAL A 26 8.63 -16.93 17.28
CA VAL A 26 9.27 -15.67 17.68
C VAL A 26 8.15 -14.71 18.06
N THR A 27 8.14 -14.25 19.31
CA THR A 27 7.05 -13.44 19.85
C THR A 27 7.56 -12.03 20.16
N ASN A 28 7.12 -11.07 19.38
CA ASN A 28 7.28 -9.64 19.65
C ASN A 28 6.02 -9.08 20.30
N THR A 29 6.13 -7.95 20.99
CA THR A 29 4.96 -7.29 21.60
C THR A 29 4.96 -5.80 21.32
N PHE A 30 3.78 -5.20 21.30
CA PHE A 30 3.60 -3.75 21.22
C PHE A 30 2.41 -3.32 22.06
N TYR A 31 2.46 -2.11 22.59
CA TYR A 31 1.40 -1.56 23.43
C TYR A 31 0.48 -0.64 22.62
N VAL A 32 -0.82 -0.74 22.86
CA VAL A 32 -1.85 0.15 22.31
C VAL A 32 -2.59 0.79 23.48
N SER A 33 -2.56 2.13 23.57
CA SER A 33 -3.27 2.82 24.66
C SER A 33 -4.79 2.68 24.50
N PRO A 34 -5.58 2.80 25.58
CA PRO A 34 -7.04 2.83 25.48
C PRO A 34 -7.56 3.92 24.54
N GLU A 35 -6.91 5.08 24.53
CA GLU A 35 -7.22 6.19 23.62
C GLU A 35 -6.99 5.79 22.16
N GLN A 36 -5.82 5.23 21.82
CA GLN A 36 -5.55 4.72 20.47
C GLN A 36 -6.53 3.62 20.07
N HIS A 37 -6.83 2.68 20.97
CA HIS A 37 -7.77 1.59 20.72
C HIS A 37 -9.18 2.11 20.41
N SER A 38 -9.61 3.17 21.11
CA SER A 38 -10.92 3.80 20.89
C SER A 38 -11.05 4.46 19.52
N ARG A 39 -9.93 4.82 18.89
CA ARG A 39 -9.87 5.40 17.53
C ARG A 39 -9.87 4.36 16.42
N ILE A 40 -9.72 3.05 16.73
CA ILE A 40 -9.75 2.01 15.70
C ILE A 40 -11.12 2.00 15.05
N LEU A 41 -11.15 2.14 13.72
CA LEU A 41 -12.41 2.23 12.98
C LEU A 41 -13.28 0.99 13.20
N ARG A 42 -14.54 1.21 13.59
CA ARG A 42 -15.57 0.17 13.69
C ARG A 42 -16.79 0.56 12.88
N SER A 43 -17.56 -0.43 12.43
CA SER A 43 -18.79 -0.21 11.66
C SER A 43 -19.83 0.65 12.39
N CYS A 44 -19.78 0.71 13.73
CA CYS A 44 -20.66 1.50 14.56
C CYS A 44 -20.25 2.98 14.73
N MET A 45 -19.07 3.39 14.25
CA MET A 45 -18.58 4.76 14.42
C MET A 45 -19.23 5.71 13.42
N SER A 46 -19.53 6.93 13.87
CA SER A 46 -19.92 8.02 12.95
C SER A 46 -18.76 8.37 12.03
N LYS A 47 -19.04 8.55 10.74
CA LYS A 47 -18.03 9.02 9.79
C LYS A 47 -17.52 10.40 10.22
N PRO A 48 -16.19 10.63 10.35
CA PRO A 48 -15.65 11.96 10.62
C PRO A 48 -16.11 12.96 9.55
N LYS A 49 -16.35 14.19 9.99
CA LYS A 49 -16.64 15.32 9.11
C LYS A 49 -15.37 15.80 8.40
N PRO A 50 -15.47 16.51 7.27
CA PRO A 50 -14.30 17.02 6.55
C PRO A 50 -13.37 17.92 7.37
N ASP A 51 -13.91 18.64 8.35
CA ASP A 51 -13.20 19.54 9.26
C ASP A 51 -12.65 18.83 10.52
N THR A 52 -12.76 17.50 10.59
CA THR A 52 -12.26 16.73 11.73
C THR A 52 -10.72 16.84 11.81
N PRO A 53 -10.17 17.28 12.95
CA PRO A 53 -8.72 17.29 13.16
C PRO A 53 -8.07 15.92 12.98
N GLU A 54 -6.83 15.89 12.52
CA GLU A 54 -6.08 14.66 12.19
C GLU A 54 -5.93 13.71 13.40
N ASP A 55 -5.76 14.27 14.60
CA ASP A 55 -5.68 13.56 15.87
C ASP A 55 -7.03 12.93 16.31
N GLN A 56 -8.13 13.32 15.68
CA GLN A 56 -9.47 12.77 15.91
C GLN A 56 -9.93 11.81 14.82
N LEU A 57 -9.17 11.70 13.71
CA LEU A 57 -9.49 10.76 12.66
C LEU A 57 -9.33 9.30 13.14
N PRO A 58 -10.16 8.37 12.64
CA PRO A 58 -10.01 6.95 12.91
C PRO A 58 -8.65 6.43 12.45
N ILE A 59 -8.16 5.39 13.13
CA ILE A 59 -6.91 4.71 12.77
C ILE A 59 -7.17 3.26 12.37
N THR A 60 -6.25 2.71 11.59
CA THR A 60 -6.19 1.29 11.24
C THR A 60 -4.79 0.76 11.44
N TYR A 61 -4.72 -0.53 11.76
CA TYR A 61 -3.46 -1.25 11.90
C TYR A 61 -3.25 -2.13 10.68
N ARG A 62 -2.08 -1.99 10.05
CA ARG A 62 -1.70 -2.71 8.84
C ARG A 62 -0.47 -3.56 9.11
N LEU A 63 -0.58 -4.86 8.88
CA LEU A 63 0.54 -5.77 8.86
C LEU A 63 1.17 -5.78 7.46
N ILE A 64 2.47 -5.55 7.37
CA ILE A 64 3.20 -5.54 6.11
C ILE A 64 4.58 -6.17 6.29
N CYS A 65 5.05 -6.86 5.25
CA CYS A 65 6.39 -7.39 5.17
C CYS A 65 7.14 -6.74 4.01
N ARG A 66 8.42 -6.44 4.19
CA ARG A 66 9.29 -5.83 3.17
C ARG A 66 10.67 -6.44 3.23
N LYS A 67 11.39 -6.38 2.12
CA LYS A 67 12.83 -6.60 2.14
C LYS A 67 13.56 -5.40 2.76
N SER A 68 14.70 -5.66 3.38
CA SER A 68 15.49 -4.65 4.09
C SER A 68 15.97 -3.51 3.19
N ASN A 69 16.25 -3.79 1.92
CA ASN A 69 16.62 -2.80 0.89
C ASN A 69 15.43 -1.98 0.37
N CYS A 70 14.21 -2.33 0.76
CA CYS A 70 12.96 -1.84 0.21
C CYS A 70 12.15 -0.98 1.20
N MET A 71 12.70 -0.72 2.38
CA MET A 71 12.01 -0.04 3.48
C MET A 71 11.56 1.39 3.16
N ASN A 72 12.22 2.06 2.22
CA ASN A 72 11.90 3.43 1.82
C ASN A 72 10.78 3.51 0.76
N HIS A 73 10.35 2.39 0.19
CA HIS A 73 9.28 2.38 -0.80
C HIS A 73 7.93 2.20 -0.09
N GLU A 74 7.21 3.31 0.03
CA GLU A 74 5.86 3.30 0.58
C GLU A 74 4.99 2.29 -0.18
N ASN A 75 4.18 1.53 0.57
CA ASN A 75 3.25 0.51 0.07
C ASN A 75 3.83 -0.72 -0.61
N MET A 76 5.14 -0.80 -0.83
CA MET A 76 5.72 -2.04 -1.35
C MET A 76 5.65 -3.12 -0.28
N CYS A 77 5.03 -4.24 -0.62
CA CYS A 77 4.91 -5.43 0.22
C CYS A 77 5.63 -6.57 -0.48
N ASP A 78 6.40 -7.35 0.27
CA ASP A 78 7.09 -8.55 -0.20
C ASP A 78 6.95 -9.59 0.90
N TRP A 79 6.06 -10.55 0.67
CA TRP A 79 5.89 -11.66 1.61
C TRP A 79 6.94 -12.73 1.30
N PRO A 80 7.39 -13.46 2.33
CA PRO A 80 8.20 -14.64 2.09
C PRO A 80 7.49 -15.63 1.17
N ASP A 81 8.27 -16.24 0.28
CA ASP A 81 7.81 -17.13 -0.78
C ASP A 81 6.97 -18.31 -0.24
N GLU A 82 5.91 -18.70 -0.97
CA GLU A 82 5.01 -19.79 -0.57
C GLU A 82 5.71 -21.16 -0.45
N SER A 83 6.86 -21.36 -1.11
CA SER A 83 7.70 -22.57 -0.96
C SER A 83 8.32 -22.73 0.42
N ILE A 84 8.25 -21.71 1.28
CA ILE A 84 8.66 -21.81 2.68
C ILE A 84 7.62 -22.67 3.40
N HIS A 85 8.05 -23.86 3.81
CA HIS A 85 7.18 -24.93 4.33
C HIS A 85 6.28 -24.51 5.49
N VAL A 86 6.73 -23.56 6.31
CA VAL A 86 5.96 -22.98 7.41
C VAL A 86 6.34 -21.50 7.51
N PHE A 87 5.41 -20.60 7.18
CA PHE A 87 5.48 -19.18 7.53
C PHE A 87 4.06 -18.67 7.85
N GLU A 88 3.76 -18.52 9.14
CA GLU A 88 2.48 -18.05 9.66
C GLU A 88 2.70 -16.90 10.63
N VAL A 89 1.95 -15.81 10.45
CA VAL A 89 1.94 -14.67 11.39
C VAL A 89 0.70 -14.76 12.26
N LEU A 90 0.87 -14.57 13.56
CA LEU A 90 -0.19 -14.57 14.55
C LEU A 90 -0.24 -13.22 15.26
N ILE A 91 -1.44 -12.70 15.45
CA ILE A 91 -1.69 -11.53 16.30
C ILE A 91 -2.63 -11.96 17.42
N ASN A 92 -2.20 -11.80 18.67
CA ASN A 92 -2.95 -12.24 19.84
C ASN A 92 -3.44 -13.70 19.71
N SER A 93 -2.52 -14.58 19.29
CA SER A 93 -2.76 -16.01 19.02
C SER A 93 -3.70 -16.34 17.86
N THR A 94 -4.19 -15.33 17.13
CA THR A 94 -5.03 -15.51 15.95
C THR A 94 -4.19 -15.46 14.67
N SER A 95 -4.36 -16.46 13.80
CA SER A 95 -3.66 -16.54 12.52
C SER A 95 -4.10 -15.42 11.58
N VAL A 96 -3.14 -14.77 10.92
CA VAL A 96 -3.40 -13.73 9.92
C VAL A 96 -3.33 -14.35 8.53
N LYS A 97 -4.41 -14.21 7.76
CA LYS A 97 -4.44 -14.62 6.35
C LYS A 97 -3.65 -13.62 5.51
N LEU A 98 -2.51 -14.06 4.96
CA LEU A 98 -1.67 -13.23 4.10
C LEU A 98 -2.15 -13.25 2.64
N HIS A 99 -1.91 -12.16 1.93
CA HIS A 99 -2.19 -12.03 0.49
C HIS A 99 -0.87 -12.07 -0.28
N ARG A 100 -0.50 -13.26 -0.75
CA ARG A 100 0.78 -13.51 -1.44
C ARG A 100 0.60 -13.62 -2.95
N LYS A 101 1.61 -13.19 -3.69
CA LYS A 101 1.79 -13.61 -5.09
C LYS A 101 2.08 -15.11 -5.14
N ARG A 102 1.62 -15.77 -6.19
CA ARG A 102 1.83 -17.22 -6.39
C ARG A 102 2.89 -17.43 -7.45
N SER A 103 3.89 -18.26 -7.17
CA SER A 103 4.85 -18.69 -8.19
C SER A 103 4.32 -19.90 -8.95
N TYR A 104 4.61 -19.95 -10.25
CA TYR A 104 4.34 -21.09 -11.11
C TYR A 104 5.45 -21.24 -12.15
N TYR A 105 5.66 -22.46 -12.63
CA TYR A 105 6.66 -22.75 -13.66
C TYR A 105 5.98 -23.01 -14.99
N ASP A 106 6.53 -22.45 -16.07
CA ASP A 106 6.08 -22.78 -17.42
C ASP A 106 6.65 -24.12 -17.92
N ARG A 107 6.35 -24.47 -19.18
CA ARG A 107 6.81 -25.73 -19.79
C ARG A 107 8.34 -25.79 -19.96
N ASP A 108 8.99 -24.63 -20.03
CA ASP A 108 10.43 -24.48 -20.17
C ASP A 108 11.12 -24.31 -18.80
N ASN A 109 10.36 -24.51 -17.72
CA ASN A 109 10.80 -24.42 -16.33
C ASN A 109 11.27 -23.01 -15.91
N TYR A 110 10.79 -21.96 -16.58
CA TYR A 110 10.94 -20.58 -16.13
C TYR A 110 9.89 -20.26 -15.07
N GLU A 111 10.33 -19.55 -14.04
CA GLU A 111 9.48 -19.11 -12.94
C GLU A 111 8.73 -17.82 -13.31
N HIS A 112 7.42 -17.87 -13.11
CA HIS A 112 6.51 -16.75 -13.30
C HIS A 112 5.75 -16.50 -11.99
N TYR A 113 5.23 -15.29 -11.84
CA TYR A 113 4.46 -14.89 -10.67
C TYR A 113 3.08 -14.40 -11.09
N GLU A 114 2.04 -14.90 -10.43
CA GLU A 114 0.67 -14.45 -10.57
C GLU A 114 0.24 -13.64 -9.34
N GLY A 115 -0.35 -12.46 -9.57
CA GLY A 115 -0.80 -11.57 -8.52
C GLY A 115 0.33 -10.76 -7.88
N ASN A 116 -0.01 -9.98 -6.84
CA ASN A 116 0.92 -9.11 -6.13
C ASN A 116 0.80 -9.35 -4.62
N ASP A 117 1.93 -9.28 -3.93
CA ASP A 117 1.94 -9.26 -2.48
C ASP A 117 1.23 -8.00 -1.96
N SER A 118 0.32 -8.18 -1.01
CA SER A 118 -0.43 -7.08 -0.41
C SER A 118 -0.41 -7.18 1.10
N SER A 119 -0.27 -6.04 1.75
CA SER A 119 -0.41 -5.92 3.20
C SER A 119 -1.80 -6.32 3.69
N VAL A 120 -1.91 -6.65 4.97
CA VAL A 120 -3.16 -7.10 5.59
C VAL A 120 -3.62 -6.10 6.64
N GLU A 121 -4.87 -5.65 6.58
CA GLU A 121 -5.46 -4.89 7.68
C GLU A 121 -5.76 -5.82 8.87
N VAL A 122 -5.24 -5.50 10.04
CA VAL A 122 -5.30 -6.33 11.25
C VAL A 122 -5.99 -5.63 12.42
N SER A 123 -6.63 -4.48 12.18
CA SER A 123 -7.36 -3.66 13.16
C SER A 123 -8.27 -4.48 14.08
N ASN A 124 -8.99 -5.47 13.52
CA ASN A 124 -9.93 -6.32 14.25
C ASN A 124 -9.27 -7.30 15.23
N LEU A 125 -7.95 -7.50 15.13
CA LEU A 125 -7.17 -8.38 16.00
C LEU A 125 -6.50 -7.60 17.14
N ILE A 126 -6.58 -6.26 17.12
CA ILE A 126 -5.89 -5.39 18.08
C ILE A 126 -6.76 -5.17 19.33
N VAL A 127 -6.13 -5.29 20.50
CA VAL A 127 -6.73 -5.03 21.81
C VAL A 127 -6.06 -3.85 22.51
N ALA A 128 -6.78 -3.19 23.41
CA ALA A 128 -6.15 -2.21 24.30
C ALA A 128 -5.16 -2.92 25.24
N GLY A 129 -4.00 -2.31 25.47
CA GLY A 129 -2.91 -2.90 26.24
C GLY A 129 -1.86 -3.59 25.36
N VAL A 130 -1.25 -4.65 25.88
CA VAL A 130 -0.15 -5.36 25.21
C VAL A 130 -0.69 -6.34 24.17
N ASN A 131 -0.29 -6.15 22.92
CA ASN A 131 -0.57 -7.03 21.80
C ASN A 131 0.66 -7.90 21.51
N LYS A 132 0.44 -9.17 21.17
CA LYS A 132 1.50 -10.13 20.84
C LYS A 132 1.51 -10.42 19.35
N VAL A 133 2.68 -10.39 18.73
CA VAL A 133 2.93 -10.77 17.34
C VAL A 133 3.82 -12.01 17.35
N GLY A 134 3.26 -13.15 16.92
CA GLY A 134 3.98 -14.40 16.79
C GLY A 134 4.32 -14.71 15.34
N ILE A 135 5.49 -15.27 15.07
CA ILE A 135 5.87 -15.79 13.75
C ILE A 135 6.22 -17.26 13.89
N LYS A 136 5.42 -18.15 13.31
CA LYS A 136 5.77 -19.58 13.20
C LYS A 136 6.50 -19.80 11.90
N GLN A 137 7.71 -20.33 11.99
CA GLN A 137 8.53 -20.63 10.84
C GLN A 137 9.45 -21.83 11.05
N CYS A 138 9.93 -22.42 9.96
CA CYS A 138 10.97 -23.44 10.00
C CYS A 138 12.34 -22.82 10.28
N SER A 139 13.14 -23.46 11.14
CA SER A 139 14.47 -23.01 11.56
C SER A 139 15.63 -23.58 10.73
N CYS A 140 15.34 -24.19 9.57
CA CYS A 140 16.39 -24.77 8.72
C CYS A 140 17.17 -23.70 7.95
N ASP A 141 18.44 -24.01 7.62
CA ASP A 141 19.35 -23.08 6.92
C ASP A 141 18.77 -22.56 5.59
N GLY A 142 17.97 -23.38 4.90
CA GLY A 142 17.30 -22.99 3.66
C GLY A 142 16.19 -21.95 3.86
N CYS A 143 15.38 -22.08 4.92
CA CYS A 143 14.36 -21.09 5.25
C CYS A 143 15.00 -19.81 5.79
N TYR A 144 16.04 -19.92 6.62
CA TYR A 144 16.77 -18.77 7.14
C TYR A 144 17.29 -17.85 6.03
N LYS A 145 17.97 -18.42 5.02
CA LYS A 145 18.50 -17.65 3.89
C LYS A 145 17.42 -16.93 3.07
N LYS A 146 16.18 -17.44 3.07
CA LYS A 146 15.05 -16.85 2.35
C LYS A 146 14.29 -15.81 3.16
N LEU A 147 14.49 -15.77 4.49
CA LEU A 147 13.76 -14.92 5.43
C LEU A 147 14.63 -13.81 6.04
N ASN A 148 15.96 -13.92 5.93
CA ASN A 148 16.88 -13.04 6.64
C ASN A 148 16.87 -11.59 6.15
N ASP A 149 16.35 -11.32 4.96
CA ASP A 149 16.20 -9.98 4.40
C ASP A 149 14.82 -9.39 4.65
N HIS A 150 13.84 -10.17 5.15
CA HIS A 150 12.48 -9.72 5.42
C HIS A 150 12.34 -9.01 6.77
N VAL A 151 11.56 -7.94 6.77
CA VAL A 151 11.19 -7.12 7.91
C VAL A 151 9.67 -7.02 7.97
N LEU A 152 9.09 -7.35 9.13
CA LEU A 152 7.65 -7.34 9.36
C LEU A 152 7.33 -6.16 10.26
N SER A 153 6.38 -5.33 9.86
CA SER A 153 5.96 -4.18 10.63
C SER A 153 4.44 -4.15 10.80
N ILE A 154 4.04 -3.57 11.93
CA ILE A 154 2.67 -3.13 12.14
C ILE A 154 2.68 -1.60 12.04
N GLU A 155 2.04 -1.11 10.99
CA GLU A 155 1.92 0.32 10.70
C GLU A 155 0.58 0.85 11.19
N VAL A 156 0.61 2.01 11.85
CA VAL A 156 -0.61 2.74 12.19
C VAL A 156 -0.88 3.79 11.12
N GLN A 157 -2.03 3.64 10.47
CA GLN A 157 -2.46 4.53 9.40
C GLN A 157 -3.70 5.31 9.84
N LEU A 158 -3.75 6.59 9.44
CA LEU A 158 -5.00 7.35 9.47
C LEU A 158 -5.93 6.79 8.43
N ARG A 159 -7.21 6.73 8.76
CA ARG A 159 -8.26 6.38 7.82
C ARG A 159 -9.13 7.58 7.56
N GLU A 160 -8.79 8.27 6.48
CA GLU A 160 -9.65 9.30 5.92
C GLU A 160 -10.93 8.66 5.37
N THR A 161 -12.06 9.34 5.54
CA THR A 161 -13.30 8.93 4.87
C THR A 161 -13.30 9.43 3.44
N ARG A 162 -14.13 8.79 2.62
CA ARG A 162 -14.49 9.29 1.29
C ARG A 162 -14.76 10.80 1.28
N ASP A 163 -15.57 11.30 2.22
CA ASP A 163 -15.98 12.70 2.24
C ASP A 163 -14.82 13.64 2.62
N VAL A 164 -13.93 13.19 3.51
CA VAL A 164 -12.66 13.88 3.81
C VAL A 164 -11.81 13.93 2.54
N ILE A 165 -11.51 12.79 1.90
CA ILE A 165 -10.69 12.72 0.67
C ILE A 165 -11.25 13.64 -0.43
N LEU A 166 -12.56 13.62 -0.64
CA LEU A 166 -13.21 14.49 -1.63
C LEU A 166 -13.09 15.97 -1.26
N TYR A 167 -13.20 16.32 0.02
CA TYR A 167 -12.98 17.69 0.48
C TYR A 167 -11.55 18.17 0.17
N TRP A 168 -10.54 17.36 0.51
CA TRP A 168 -9.13 17.69 0.20
C TRP A 168 -8.88 17.80 -1.31
N ALA A 169 -9.40 16.87 -2.11
CA ALA A 169 -9.25 16.90 -3.56
C ALA A 169 -9.89 18.17 -4.17
N ARG A 170 -11.09 18.53 -3.71
CA ARG A 170 -11.80 19.76 -4.14
C ARG A 170 -11.11 21.04 -3.70
N SER A 171 -10.34 21.01 -2.62
CA SER A 171 -9.54 22.15 -2.17
C SER A 171 -8.32 22.41 -3.08
N GLN A 172 -7.89 21.43 -3.87
CA GLN A 172 -6.75 21.51 -4.78
C GLN A 172 -7.18 21.75 -6.23
N LEU A 173 -7.66 22.96 -6.52
CA LEU A 173 -8.07 23.32 -7.87
C LEU A 173 -6.86 23.57 -8.78
N ILE A 174 -6.84 22.91 -9.94
CA ILE A 174 -5.90 23.22 -11.01
C ILE A 174 -6.38 24.48 -11.72
N SER A 175 -5.57 25.53 -11.71
CA SER A 175 -5.94 26.80 -12.32
C SER A 175 -6.03 26.70 -13.85
N GLU A 176 -6.91 27.51 -14.44
CA GLU A 176 -7.05 27.62 -15.90
C GLU A 176 -5.71 27.99 -16.57
N ALA A 177 -4.88 28.79 -15.91
CA ALA A 177 -3.56 29.17 -16.41
C ALA A 177 -2.64 27.96 -16.59
N VAL A 178 -2.63 27.02 -15.63
CA VAL A 178 -1.86 25.76 -15.72
C VAL A 178 -2.40 24.90 -16.86
N GLY A 179 -3.72 24.78 -16.99
CA GLY A 179 -4.36 24.06 -18.10
C GLY A 179 -3.99 24.64 -19.48
N LYS A 180 -4.08 25.96 -19.63
CA LYS A 180 -3.69 26.67 -20.88
C LYS A 180 -2.21 26.51 -21.20
N ALA A 181 -1.33 26.55 -20.19
CA ALA A 181 0.09 26.33 -20.39
C ALA A 181 0.37 24.92 -20.91
N LEU A 182 -0.29 23.91 -20.36
CA LEU A 182 -0.18 22.53 -20.81
C LEU A 182 -0.73 22.34 -22.23
N VAL A 183 -1.87 22.95 -22.58
CA VAL A 183 -2.40 22.96 -23.95
C VAL A 183 -1.36 23.55 -24.91
N ARG A 184 -0.83 24.73 -24.61
CA ARG A 184 0.21 25.36 -25.44
C ARG A 184 1.43 24.47 -25.60
N GLN A 185 1.89 23.84 -24.52
CA GLN A 185 3.02 22.92 -24.57
C GLN A 185 2.75 21.76 -25.53
N LEU A 186 1.56 21.15 -25.46
CA LEU A 186 1.18 20.00 -26.28
C LEU A 186 0.91 20.37 -27.75
N THR A 187 0.40 21.57 -28.02
CA THR A 187 0.15 22.05 -29.40
C THR A 187 1.40 22.64 -30.06
N ASN A 188 2.36 23.13 -29.26
CA ASN A 188 3.61 23.73 -29.74
C ASN A 188 4.78 22.74 -29.80
N VAL A 189 4.54 21.43 -29.58
CA VAL A 189 5.58 20.42 -29.77
C VAL A 189 5.98 20.41 -31.25
N GLN A 190 7.12 21.02 -31.57
CA GLN A 190 7.86 20.77 -32.80
C GLN A 190 8.74 19.55 -32.54
N THR A 191 8.24 18.35 -32.85
CA THR A 191 9.11 17.17 -32.88
C THR A 191 9.98 17.28 -34.12
N TYR A 192 11.26 17.62 -33.94
CA TYR A 192 12.28 17.35 -34.94
C TYR A 192 12.67 15.88 -34.81
N SER A 193 11.95 14.99 -35.51
CA SER A 193 12.54 13.70 -35.89
C SER A 193 13.56 13.97 -36.98
N GLY A 194 14.75 13.37 -36.86
CA GLY A 194 15.75 13.42 -37.92
C GLY A 194 15.15 12.95 -39.25
N ASP A 195 15.47 13.71 -40.30
CA ASP A 195 14.92 13.70 -41.66
C ASP A 195 13.42 14.07 -41.79
N ASP A 196 13.20 15.37 -41.98
CA ASP A 196 12.14 16.02 -42.77
C ASP A 196 10.67 15.63 -42.56
N GLU A 197 10.17 15.63 -41.32
CA GLU A 197 8.71 15.76 -41.09
C GLU A 197 8.38 16.63 -39.87
N LEU A 198 7.89 17.85 -40.14
CA LEU A 198 7.37 18.78 -39.14
C LEU A 198 5.93 18.37 -38.77
N ILE A 199 5.77 17.55 -37.74
CA ILE A 199 4.44 17.21 -37.22
C ILE A 199 3.95 18.35 -36.33
N VAL A 200 3.20 19.29 -36.92
CA VAL A 200 2.47 20.31 -36.17
C VAL A 200 1.14 19.71 -35.72
N THR A 201 0.99 19.45 -34.42
CA THR A 201 -0.29 18.99 -33.87
C THR A 201 -1.20 20.20 -33.69
N SER A 202 -1.88 20.61 -34.76
CA SER A 202 -2.71 21.83 -34.78
C SER A 202 -4.00 21.72 -33.96
N ASN A 203 -4.51 20.50 -33.80
CA ASN A 203 -5.77 20.23 -33.10
C ASN A 203 -5.59 19.18 -32.01
N LEU A 204 -5.91 19.55 -30.78
CA LEU A 204 -6.00 18.63 -29.66
C LEU A 204 -7.45 18.20 -29.46
N THR A 205 -7.71 16.89 -29.51
CA THR A 205 -9.02 16.32 -29.16
C THR A 205 -8.97 15.77 -27.75
N ILE A 206 -9.99 16.06 -26.94
CA ILE A 206 -10.15 15.49 -25.60
C ILE A 206 -11.49 14.77 -25.52
N ASP A 207 -11.53 13.63 -24.83
CA ASP A 207 -12.79 12.96 -24.50
C ASP A 207 -13.36 13.57 -23.21
N LEU A 208 -14.67 13.77 -23.18
CA LEU A 208 -15.43 14.22 -22.00
C LEU A 208 -16.02 13.03 -21.22
N ARG A 209 -15.75 11.80 -21.65
CA ARG A 209 -16.05 10.58 -20.92
C ARG A 209 -14.87 10.20 -20.03
N CYS A 210 -15.21 9.70 -18.84
CA CYS A 210 -14.23 9.21 -17.89
C CYS A 210 -13.61 7.91 -18.42
N PRO A 211 -12.27 7.79 -18.47
CA PRO A 211 -11.63 6.56 -18.94
C PRO A 211 -11.84 5.36 -17.99
N TYR A 212 -12.23 5.61 -16.74
CA TYR A 212 -12.50 4.56 -15.75
C TYR A 212 -13.95 4.06 -15.79
N THR A 213 -14.93 4.97 -15.88
CA THR A 213 -16.35 4.60 -15.85
C THR A 213 -17.02 4.56 -17.21
N PHE A 214 -16.35 5.05 -18.26
CA PHE A 214 -16.89 5.20 -19.62
C PHE A 214 -18.15 6.07 -19.73
N THR A 215 -18.48 6.82 -18.67
CA THR A 215 -19.62 7.76 -18.63
C THR A 215 -19.14 9.21 -18.70
N ARG A 216 -20.04 10.15 -19.01
CA ARG A 216 -19.71 11.59 -19.06
C ARG A 216 -19.21 12.08 -17.70
N ILE A 217 -18.05 12.74 -17.69
CA ILE A 217 -17.45 13.34 -16.51
C ILE A 217 -18.35 14.48 -16.00
N LYS A 218 -18.65 14.46 -14.71
CA LYS A 218 -19.35 15.51 -13.96
C LYS A 218 -18.36 16.34 -13.15
N GLU A 219 -17.42 15.69 -12.48
CA GLU A 219 -16.38 16.33 -11.68
C GLU A 219 -14.98 15.95 -12.21
N PRO A 220 -14.39 16.75 -13.12
CA PRO A 220 -13.13 16.43 -13.77
C PRO A 220 -11.95 16.57 -12.81
N ALA A 221 -11.20 15.47 -12.63
CA ALA A 221 -9.98 15.44 -11.84
C ALA A 221 -8.81 14.81 -12.61
N ARG A 222 -7.60 15.13 -12.16
CA ARG A 222 -6.32 14.62 -12.64
C ARG A 222 -5.23 14.88 -11.59
N GLY A 223 -4.11 14.17 -11.67
CA GLY A 223 -2.94 14.48 -10.85
C GLY A 223 -2.29 15.82 -11.26
N LEU A 224 -1.75 16.54 -10.27
CA LEU A 224 -1.04 17.82 -10.49
C LEU A 224 0.14 17.66 -11.48
N ASN A 225 0.80 16.51 -11.44
CA ASN A 225 1.99 16.20 -12.26
C ASN A 225 1.68 15.39 -13.53
N CYS A 226 0.41 15.12 -13.83
CA CYS A 226 0.04 14.45 -15.07
C CYS A 226 0.48 15.29 -16.28
N ARG A 227 0.94 14.65 -17.36
CA ARG A 227 1.40 15.32 -18.60
C ARG A 227 0.39 15.27 -19.76
N HIS A 228 -0.64 14.44 -19.68
CA HIS A 228 -1.75 14.40 -20.64
C HIS A 228 -2.74 15.54 -20.37
N LEU A 229 -3.80 15.77 -21.17
CA LEU A 229 -4.88 16.72 -20.81
C LEU A 229 -6.15 16.05 -20.28
N SER A 230 -6.34 14.76 -20.59
CA SER A 230 -7.51 13.98 -20.18
C SER A 230 -7.70 13.98 -18.66
N CYS A 231 -8.96 13.97 -18.24
CA CYS A 231 -9.40 13.90 -16.85
C CYS A 231 -10.20 12.62 -16.60
N PHE A 232 -10.45 12.32 -15.33
CA PHE A 232 -11.36 11.26 -14.88
C PHE A 232 -12.42 11.83 -13.93
N GLU A 233 -13.45 11.03 -13.65
CA GLU A 233 -14.51 11.37 -12.70
C GLU A 233 -14.02 11.19 -11.26
N LEU A 234 -13.92 12.28 -10.50
CA LEU A 234 -13.35 12.28 -9.15
C LEU A 234 -14.07 11.33 -8.20
N CYS A 235 -15.41 11.42 -8.14
CA CYS A 235 -16.18 10.64 -7.16
C CYS A 235 -15.98 9.13 -7.37
N ASN A 236 -16.03 8.68 -8.62
CA ASN A 236 -15.84 7.27 -8.95
C ASN A 236 -14.42 6.78 -8.73
N PHE A 237 -13.41 7.64 -8.90
CA PHE A 237 -12.01 7.28 -8.63
C PHE A 237 -11.74 7.09 -7.13
N VAL A 238 -12.37 7.89 -6.26
CA VAL A 238 -12.23 7.75 -4.80
C VAL A 238 -12.98 6.52 -4.28
N ASP A 239 -14.05 6.11 -4.95
CA ASP A 239 -14.88 4.96 -4.59
C ASP A 239 -14.35 3.62 -5.13
N ALA A 240 -13.32 3.65 -5.99
CA ALA A 240 -12.69 2.49 -6.64
C ALA A 240 -11.72 1.75 -5.71
#